data_AF-A0AAD5JEL6-F1
#
_entry.id   AF-A0AAD5JEL6-F1
#
_cell.length_a   1.000
_cell.length_b   1.000
_cell.length_c   1.000
_cell.angle_alpha   90.00
_cell.angle_beta   90.00
_cell.angle_gamma   90.00
#
_symmetry.space_group_name_H-M   'P 1'
#
loop_
_entity.id
_entity.type
_entity.pdbx_description
1 polymer ?
#
loop_
_entity_poly.entity_id
_entity_poly.type
_entity_poly.pdbx_seq_one_letter_code
_entity_poly.pdbx_strand_id
1 'polypeptide(L)'
;MRDDGIAAQNERYEIEVMVTRPSAREESRKRRLELYRAAVKGDWEIAEDILKNDGNDIADKISKVGDTVLHIAAAASRTLFVKQLVEKYYIKHCSPNDHLDLTSKNGKKYTAFSLAVASGNMELVEFLMNTKRELAEIPSGINDTLPVQLAAMFGHEKILLLLYETTKKQLKDGHLIQLLVTAIDNSLYDAALLLQKEHPKLATLRAGNKETALHALARKPLMIPNQQRKLKNFFNLC
;
A
#
# COMPACT_ATOMS: atom_id res chain seq x y z
N MET A 1 48.22 -55.90 9.57
CA MET A 1 47.02 -55.37 10.23
C MET A 1 46.79 -53.98 9.65
N ARG A 2 45.88 -53.92 8.68
CA ARG A 2 45.34 -52.71 8.04
C ARG A 2 43.94 -52.58 8.62
N ASP A 3 43.56 -51.43 9.19
CA ASP A 3 42.15 -50.95 9.25
C ASP A 3 41.91 -49.60 9.95
N ASP A 4 42.94 -48.85 10.38
CA ASP A 4 42.68 -47.57 11.09
C ASP A 4 42.39 -46.38 10.16
N GLY A 5 42.54 -46.54 8.84
CA GLY A 5 42.37 -45.46 7.86
C GLY A 5 40.93 -45.25 7.37
N ILE A 6 40.09 -46.29 7.40
CA ILE A 6 38.72 -46.24 6.87
C ILE A 6 37.75 -45.62 7.89
N ALA A 7 37.97 -45.87 9.19
CA ALA A 7 37.14 -45.30 10.26
C ALA A 7 37.27 -43.77 10.36
N ALA A 8 38.49 -43.23 10.27
CA ALA A 8 38.73 -41.78 10.32
C ALA A 8 38.22 -41.02 9.07
N GLN A 9 38.12 -41.71 7.92
CA GLN A 9 37.55 -41.15 6.69
C GLN A 9 36.02 -41.21 6.70
N ASN A 10 35.40 -42.24 7.28
CA ASN A 10 33.96 -42.32 7.49
C ASN A 10 33.46 -41.28 8.50
N GLU A 11 34.18 -41.03 9.59
CA GLU A 11 33.83 -39.99 10.56
C GLU A 11 33.97 -38.58 9.97
N ARG A 12 34.98 -38.33 9.13
CA ARG A 12 35.10 -37.06 8.39
C ARG A 12 34.01 -36.89 7.33
N TYR A 13 33.59 -37.96 6.66
CA TYR A 13 32.46 -37.94 5.71
C TYR A 13 31.12 -37.72 6.42
N GLU A 14 30.91 -38.30 7.62
CA GLU A 14 29.71 -38.03 8.42
C GLU A 14 29.68 -36.58 8.96
N ILE A 15 30.84 -36.01 9.29
CA ILE A 15 30.97 -34.59 9.68
C ILE A 15 30.82 -33.65 8.47
N GLU A 16 31.18 -34.05 7.25
CA GLU A 16 30.91 -33.30 6.00
C GLU A 16 29.45 -33.43 5.51
N VAL A 17 28.78 -34.54 5.79
CA VAL A 17 27.33 -34.70 5.55
C VAL A 17 26.48 -33.98 6.62
N MET A 18 27.12 -33.55 7.71
CA MET A 18 26.64 -32.49 8.61
C MET A 18 26.90 -31.06 8.08
N VAL A 19 27.00 -30.86 6.74
CA VAL A 19 26.53 -29.61 6.14
C VAL A 19 25.03 -29.51 6.44
N THR A 20 24.78 -28.91 7.60
CA THR A 20 23.54 -28.77 8.34
C THR A 20 22.34 -28.65 7.41
N ARG A 21 21.47 -29.68 7.40
CA ARG A 21 20.09 -29.47 6.94
C ARG A 21 19.56 -28.26 7.70
N PRO A 22 19.14 -27.18 7.02
CA PRO A 22 18.63 -26.01 7.70
C PRO A 22 17.51 -26.45 8.64
N SER A 23 17.55 -25.93 9.87
CA SER A 23 16.46 -26.16 10.80
C SER A 23 15.15 -25.70 10.16
N ALA A 24 14.01 -26.28 10.52
CA ALA A 24 12.70 -25.86 9.98
C ALA A 24 12.47 -24.33 10.08
N ARG A 25 13.07 -23.70 11.10
CA ARG A 25 13.05 -22.25 11.30
C ARG A 25 13.90 -21.48 10.28
N GLU A 26 15.07 -21.99 9.93
CA GLU A 26 15.94 -21.38 8.92
C GLU A 26 15.36 -21.53 7.52
N GLU A 27 14.79 -22.69 7.20
CA GLU A 27 14.10 -22.92 5.92
C GLU A 27 12.90 -21.97 5.76
N SER A 28 12.06 -21.84 6.79
CA SER A 28 10.96 -20.86 6.81
C SER A 28 11.46 -19.42 6.64
N ARG A 29 12.58 -19.04 7.28
CA ARG A 29 13.15 -17.70 7.14
C ARG A 29 13.67 -17.44 5.72
N LYS A 30 14.37 -18.40 5.13
CA LYS A 30 14.88 -18.32 3.76
C LYS A 30 13.72 -18.18 2.77
N ARG A 31 12.69 -18.99 2.90
CA ARG A 31 11.46 -18.93 2.13
C ARG A 31 10.78 -17.56 2.20
N ARG A 32 10.54 -17.03 3.40
CA ARG A 32 9.95 -15.70 3.59
C ARG A 32 10.77 -14.60 2.93
N LEU A 33 12.10 -14.71 2.97
CA LEU A 33 13.01 -13.78 2.30
C LEU A 33 12.94 -13.89 0.77
N GLU A 34 12.82 -15.10 0.23
CA GLU A 34 12.64 -15.33 -1.21
C GLU A 34 11.29 -14.79 -1.70
N LEU A 35 10.20 -15.07 -0.97
CA LEU A 35 8.88 -14.53 -1.28
C LEU A 35 8.87 -13.00 -1.19
N TYR A 36 9.53 -12.41 -0.19
CA TYR A 36 9.72 -10.96 -0.08
C TYR A 36 10.41 -10.40 -1.34
N ARG A 37 11.53 -11.01 -1.76
CA ARG A 37 12.29 -10.55 -2.94
C ARG A 37 11.47 -10.67 -4.22
N ALA A 38 10.74 -11.78 -4.38
CA ALA A 38 9.85 -11.99 -5.53
C ALA A 38 8.76 -10.91 -5.57
N ALA A 39 8.11 -10.60 -4.44
CA ALA A 39 7.10 -9.54 -4.36
C ALA A 39 7.66 -8.13 -4.64
N VAL A 40 8.88 -7.83 -4.17
CA VAL A 40 9.55 -6.54 -4.46
C VAL A 40 9.90 -6.41 -5.94
N LYS A 41 10.30 -7.50 -6.60
CA LYS A 41 10.68 -7.51 -8.03
C LYS A 41 9.48 -7.64 -8.97
N GLY A 42 8.39 -8.25 -8.50
CA GLY A 42 7.24 -8.63 -9.32
C GLY A 42 7.38 -10.01 -9.97
N ASP A 43 8.26 -10.87 -9.46
CA ASP A 43 8.54 -12.21 -10.01
C ASP A 43 7.43 -13.19 -9.60
N TRP A 44 6.30 -13.16 -10.32
CA TRP A 44 5.11 -13.95 -9.98
C TRP A 44 5.38 -15.46 -10.01
N GLU A 45 6.14 -15.96 -10.99
CA GLU A 45 6.41 -17.40 -11.13
C GLU A 45 7.10 -17.98 -9.88
N ILE A 46 8.11 -17.28 -9.37
CA ILE A 46 8.81 -17.67 -8.14
C ILE A 46 7.88 -17.61 -6.94
N ALA A 47 7.11 -16.52 -6.81
CA ALA A 47 6.17 -16.39 -5.69
C ALA A 47 5.07 -17.45 -5.73
N GLU A 48 4.54 -17.76 -6.90
CA GLU A 48 3.48 -18.76 -7.07
C GLU A 48 3.97 -20.16 -6.73
N ASP A 49 5.19 -20.52 -7.12
CA ASP A 49 5.80 -21.80 -6.74
C ASP A 49 5.94 -21.91 -5.22
N ILE A 50 6.47 -20.87 -4.56
CA ILE A 50 6.59 -20.81 -3.10
C ILE A 50 5.21 -20.92 -2.42
N LEU A 51 4.19 -20.21 -2.93
CA LEU A 51 2.85 -20.19 -2.34
C LEU A 51 2.07 -21.50 -2.54
N LYS A 52 2.34 -22.26 -3.62
CA LYS A 52 1.66 -23.54 -3.91
C LYS A 52 2.19 -24.70 -3.07
N ASN A 53 3.51 -24.79 -2.92
CA ASN A 53 4.16 -26.03 -2.50
C ASN A 53 4.08 -26.31 -0.99
N ASP A 54 3.89 -25.28 -0.15
CA ASP A 54 4.11 -25.42 1.29
C ASP A 54 2.94 -25.01 2.21
N GLY A 55 1.73 -24.89 1.66
CA GLY A 55 0.52 -24.75 2.49
C GLY A 55 0.36 -23.36 3.10
N ASN A 56 0.08 -22.38 2.23
CA ASN A 56 -0.72 -21.19 2.53
C ASN A 56 -0.04 -20.04 3.32
N ASP A 57 1.18 -19.68 2.92
CA ASP A 57 1.93 -18.50 3.39
C ASP A 57 1.38 -17.14 2.87
N ILE A 58 0.18 -17.11 2.27
CA ILE A 58 -0.35 -15.88 1.66
C ILE A 58 -0.67 -14.79 2.70
N ALA A 59 -1.09 -15.20 3.90
CA ALA A 59 -1.36 -14.33 5.04
C ALA A 59 -0.12 -14.11 5.93
N ASP A 60 1.01 -14.74 5.56
CA ASP A 60 2.18 -14.79 6.40
C ASP A 60 2.88 -13.42 6.45
N LYS A 61 3.36 -13.06 7.65
CA LYS A 61 4.09 -11.82 7.87
C LYS A 61 5.55 -12.03 7.51
N ILE A 62 5.95 -11.52 6.34
CA ILE A 62 7.27 -11.77 5.74
C ILE A 62 8.23 -10.57 5.85
N SER A 63 7.77 -9.42 6.35
CA SER A 63 8.63 -8.27 6.66
C SER A 63 8.73 -7.99 8.17
N LYS A 64 9.75 -7.21 8.58
CA LYS A 64 9.92 -6.76 9.98
C LYS A 64 8.75 -5.94 10.51
N VAL A 65 8.05 -5.21 9.63
CA VAL A 65 6.87 -4.41 10.01
C VAL A 65 5.57 -5.20 9.87
N GLY A 66 5.66 -6.50 9.61
CA GLY A 66 4.52 -7.40 9.52
C GLY A 66 3.75 -7.30 8.21
N ASP A 67 4.42 -6.96 7.11
CA ASP A 67 3.80 -6.99 5.78
C ASP A 67 3.61 -8.43 5.30
N THR A 68 2.48 -8.67 4.63
CA THR A 68 2.28 -9.85 3.80
C THR A 68 2.80 -9.63 2.39
N VAL A 69 2.82 -10.69 1.58
CA VAL A 69 3.21 -10.62 0.16
C VAL A 69 2.40 -9.56 -0.62
N LEU A 70 1.09 -9.42 -0.33
CA LEU A 70 0.21 -8.44 -0.97
C LEU A 70 0.62 -7.00 -0.60
N HIS A 71 0.94 -6.73 0.67
CA HIS A 71 1.38 -5.41 1.12
C HIS A 71 2.68 -4.98 0.42
N ILE A 72 3.64 -5.89 0.31
CA ILE A 72 4.94 -5.62 -0.32
C ILE A 72 4.76 -5.35 -1.82
N ALA A 73 4.02 -6.21 -2.52
CA ALA A 73 3.78 -6.05 -3.95
C ALA A 73 3.02 -4.74 -4.26
N ALA A 74 2.06 -4.36 -3.41
CA ALA A 74 1.33 -3.11 -3.55
C ALA A 74 2.21 -1.88 -3.32
N ALA A 75 3.03 -1.88 -2.26
CA ALA A 75 3.99 -0.80 -1.99
C ALA A 75 5.06 -0.67 -3.08
N ALA A 76 5.47 -1.78 -3.69
CA ALA A 76 6.43 -1.82 -4.81
C ALA A 76 5.76 -1.60 -6.18
N SER A 77 4.47 -1.27 -6.22
CA SER A 77 3.71 -1.00 -7.44
C SER A 77 3.74 -2.14 -8.47
N ARG A 78 3.80 -3.40 -8.03
CA ARG A 78 3.83 -4.58 -8.93
C ARG A 78 2.43 -4.97 -9.38
N THR A 79 1.86 -4.20 -10.30
CA THR A 79 0.45 -4.35 -10.74
C THR A 79 0.13 -5.78 -11.22
N LEU A 80 0.92 -6.33 -12.14
CA LEU A 80 0.67 -7.66 -12.70
C LEU A 80 0.73 -8.75 -11.62
N PHE A 81 1.74 -8.67 -10.74
CA PHE A 81 1.88 -9.57 -9.61
C PHE A 81 0.64 -9.53 -8.70
N VAL A 82 0.18 -8.32 -8.34
CA VAL A 82 -1.01 -8.17 -7.48
C VAL A 82 -2.26 -8.70 -8.19
N LYS A 83 -2.44 -8.43 -9.49
CA LYS A 83 -3.55 -8.96 -10.29
C LYS A 83 -3.59 -10.48 -10.23
N GLN A 84 -2.46 -11.14 -10.51
CA GLN A 84 -2.36 -12.60 -10.47
C GLN A 84 -2.63 -13.17 -9.06
N LEU A 85 -2.09 -12.52 -8.02
CA LEU A 85 -2.32 -12.91 -6.62
C LEU A 85 -3.81 -12.84 -6.27
N VAL A 86 -4.46 -11.73 -6.57
CA VAL A 86 -5.88 -11.49 -6.25
C VAL A 86 -6.79 -12.39 -7.09
N GLU A 87 -6.53 -12.53 -8.39
CA GLU A 87 -7.30 -13.44 -9.26
C GLU A 87 -7.27 -14.87 -8.75
N LYS A 88 -6.09 -15.37 -8.36
CA LYS A 88 -5.92 -16.76 -7.95
C LYS A 88 -6.49 -17.03 -6.56
N TYR A 89 -6.18 -16.17 -5.59
CA TYR A 89 -6.41 -16.45 -4.17
C TYR A 89 -7.57 -15.69 -3.54
N TYR A 90 -8.17 -14.72 -4.24
CA TYR A 90 -9.37 -14.00 -3.78
C TYR A 90 -10.58 -14.21 -4.70
N ILE A 91 -10.38 -14.19 -6.03
CA ILE A 91 -11.51 -14.31 -6.97
C ILE A 91 -11.85 -15.77 -7.26
N LYS A 92 -10.84 -16.58 -7.62
CA LYS A 92 -11.05 -17.97 -8.03
C LYS A 92 -11.18 -18.96 -6.87
N HIS A 93 -10.74 -18.59 -5.67
CA HIS A 93 -10.72 -19.46 -4.48
C HIS A 93 -10.21 -20.88 -4.79
N CYS A 94 -8.99 -20.98 -5.33
CA CYS A 94 -8.45 -22.25 -5.84
C CYS A 94 -8.26 -23.34 -4.76
N SER A 95 -8.30 -23.01 -3.47
CA SER A 95 -8.26 -23.96 -2.35
C SER A 95 -9.16 -23.47 -1.21
N PRO A 96 -9.79 -24.36 -0.43
CA PRO A 96 -10.59 -23.99 0.75
C PRO A 96 -9.79 -23.29 1.84
N ASN A 97 -8.46 -23.43 1.84
CA ASN A 97 -7.60 -22.71 2.77
C ASN A 97 -7.16 -21.34 2.22
N ASP A 98 -7.30 -21.08 0.92
CA ASP A 98 -6.88 -19.81 0.30
C ASP A 98 -7.79 -18.67 0.74
N HIS A 99 -7.41 -17.95 1.80
CA HIS A 99 -8.11 -16.78 2.28
C HIS A 99 -7.22 -15.55 2.19
N LEU A 100 -7.05 -15.02 0.97
CA LEU A 100 -6.44 -13.72 0.80
C LEU A 100 -7.39 -12.64 1.35
N ASP A 101 -7.08 -12.09 2.51
CA ASP A 101 -7.82 -10.96 3.05
C ASP A 101 -7.27 -9.62 2.51
N LEU A 102 -8.00 -9.01 1.58
CA LEU A 102 -7.67 -7.70 1.01
C LEU A 102 -7.79 -6.54 2.02
N THR A 103 -8.48 -6.77 3.15
CA THR A 103 -8.68 -5.80 4.23
C THR A 103 -7.64 -5.91 5.34
N SER A 104 -6.79 -6.94 5.28
CA SER A 104 -5.75 -7.19 6.27
C SER A 104 -4.81 -6.00 6.39
N LYS A 105 -4.35 -5.76 7.62
CA LYS A 105 -3.46 -4.66 7.97
C LYS A 105 -2.10 -5.21 8.41
N ASN A 106 -1.03 -4.58 7.96
CA ASN A 106 0.32 -4.85 8.46
C ASN A 106 0.50 -4.36 9.91
N GLY A 107 1.69 -4.54 10.49
CA GLY A 107 2.01 -4.12 11.85
C GLY A 107 1.98 -2.60 12.07
N LYS A 108 1.96 -1.79 11.01
CA LYS A 108 1.75 -0.33 11.05
C LYS A 108 0.30 0.08 10.76
N LYS A 109 -0.63 -0.86 10.72
CA LYS A 109 -2.06 -0.68 10.42
C LYS A 109 -2.36 -0.26 8.97
N TYR A 110 -1.43 -0.42 8.03
CA TYR A 110 -1.70 -0.14 6.62
C TYR A 110 -2.29 -1.35 5.93
N THR A 111 -3.33 -1.15 5.12
CA THR A 111 -3.80 -2.15 4.14
C THR A 111 -2.94 -2.11 2.89
N ALA A 112 -2.91 -3.20 2.12
CA ALA A 112 -2.26 -3.19 0.81
C ALA A 112 -2.85 -2.13 -0.14
N PHE A 113 -4.16 -1.88 -0.08
CA PHE A 113 -4.80 -0.81 -0.85
C PHE A 113 -4.23 0.57 -0.51
N SER A 114 -4.06 0.88 0.78
CA SER A 114 -3.47 2.15 1.21
C SER A 114 -2.02 2.33 0.75
N LEU A 115 -1.25 1.23 0.67
CA LEU A 115 0.11 1.24 0.12
C LEU A 115 0.12 1.44 -1.40
N ALA A 116 -0.83 0.84 -2.12
CA ALA A 116 -1.03 1.09 -3.56
C ALA A 116 -1.32 2.58 -3.82
N VAL A 117 -2.23 3.18 -3.05
CA VAL A 117 -2.55 4.61 -3.10
C VAL A 117 -1.32 5.47 -2.81
N ALA A 118 -0.56 5.17 -1.76
CA ALA A 118 0.66 5.91 -1.42
C ALA A 118 1.73 5.83 -2.53
N SER A 119 1.82 4.69 -3.22
CA SER A 119 2.76 4.49 -4.33
C SER A 119 2.39 5.25 -5.62
N GLY A 120 1.15 5.74 -5.73
CA GLY A 120 0.71 6.52 -6.89
C GLY A 120 0.34 5.70 -8.13
N ASN A 121 0.20 4.38 -8.00
CA ASN A 121 -0.11 3.50 -9.11
C ASN A 121 -1.64 3.47 -9.37
N MET A 122 -2.10 4.32 -10.29
CA MET A 122 -3.53 4.44 -10.65
C MET A 122 -4.13 3.11 -11.09
N GLU A 123 -3.45 2.38 -11.99
CA GLU A 123 -3.97 1.12 -12.55
C GLU A 123 -4.21 0.07 -11.44
N LEU A 124 -3.27 0.00 -10.48
CA LEU A 124 -3.40 -0.91 -9.35
C LEU A 124 -4.54 -0.50 -8.41
N VAL A 125 -4.71 0.81 -8.15
CA VAL A 125 -5.80 1.33 -7.34
C VAL A 125 -7.15 1.01 -7.98
N GLU A 126 -7.32 1.29 -9.27
CA GLU A 126 -8.54 0.97 -10.02
C GLU A 126 -8.86 -0.52 -9.98
N PHE A 127 -7.86 -1.38 -10.22
CA PHE A 127 -8.04 -2.83 -10.15
C PHE A 127 -8.55 -3.29 -8.78
N LEU A 128 -7.94 -2.82 -7.69
CA LEU A 128 -8.35 -3.20 -6.34
C LEU A 128 -9.73 -2.64 -5.98
N MET A 129 -10.06 -1.41 -6.41
CA MET A 129 -11.40 -0.83 -6.22
C MET A 129 -12.49 -1.61 -6.97
N ASN A 130 -12.20 -2.04 -8.20
CA ASN A 130 -13.10 -2.86 -9.01
C ASN A 130 -13.29 -4.26 -8.39
N THR A 131 -12.27 -4.77 -7.68
CA THR A 131 -12.35 -6.05 -6.98
C THR A 131 -13.15 -5.94 -5.68
N LYS A 132 -12.88 -4.92 -4.87
CA LYS A 132 -13.58 -4.66 -3.61
C LYS A 132 -13.62 -3.15 -3.33
N ARG A 133 -14.74 -2.51 -3.65
CA ARG A 133 -14.93 -1.06 -3.54
C ARG A 133 -14.71 -0.52 -2.12
N GLU A 134 -15.12 -1.28 -1.11
CA GLU A 134 -15.01 -0.92 0.31
C GLU A 134 -13.57 -0.63 0.76
N LEU A 135 -12.56 -1.13 0.03
CA LEU A 135 -11.15 -0.85 0.34
C LEU A 135 -10.83 0.66 0.34
N ALA A 136 -11.55 1.44 -0.46
CA ALA A 136 -11.41 2.89 -0.52
C ALA A 136 -11.85 3.61 0.78
N GLU A 137 -12.61 2.93 1.63
CA GLU A 137 -13.18 3.48 2.86
C GLU A 137 -12.41 3.04 4.11
N ILE A 138 -11.50 2.06 4.01
CA ILE A 138 -10.79 1.49 5.16
C ILE A 138 -9.69 2.44 5.64
N PRO A 139 -9.82 3.04 6.84
CA PRO A 139 -8.77 3.87 7.41
C PRO A 139 -7.53 3.04 7.70
N SER A 140 -6.36 3.62 7.46
CA SER A 140 -5.08 2.92 7.53
C SER A 140 -3.99 3.76 8.19
N GLY A 141 -2.96 3.10 8.72
CA GLY A 141 -1.86 3.75 9.43
C GLY A 141 -2.17 4.04 10.90
N ILE A 142 -1.22 4.64 11.60
CA ILE A 142 -1.32 4.94 13.05
C ILE A 142 -2.43 5.94 13.34
N ASN A 143 -2.68 6.87 12.40
CA ASN A 143 -3.63 7.96 12.54
C ASN A 143 -4.99 7.66 11.90
N ASP A 144 -5.28 6.41 11.54
CA ASP A 144 -6.49 6.00 10.83
C ASP A 144 -6.80 6.93 9.63
N THR A 145 -5.79 7.17 8.79
CA THR A 145 -5.87 8.05 7.63
C THR A 145 -6.67 7.37 6.52
N LEU A 146 -7.66 8.06 5.97
CA LEU A 146 -8.46 7.54 4.86
C LEU A 146 -7.62 7.50 3.57
N PRO A 147 -7.86 6.52 2.67
CA PRO A 147 -7.16 6.45 1.39
C PRO A 147 -7.19 7.76 0.58
N VAL A 148 -8.32 8.48 0.56
CA VAL A 148 -8.43 9.79 -0.13
C VAL A 148 -7.49 10.85 0.46
N GLN A 149 -7.28 10.83 1.78
CA GLN A 149 -6.34 11.73 2.45
C GLN A 149 -4.89 11.31 2.18
N LEU A 150 -4.61 10.00 2.15
CA LEU A 150 -3.29 9.48 1.73
C LEU A 150 -2.94 9.95 0.32
N ALA A 151 -3.86 9.87 -0.64
CA ALA A 151 -3.63 10.35 -2.00
C ALA A 151 -3.25 11.84 -2.03
N ALA A 152 -3.90 12.66 -1.18
CA ALA A 152 -3.55 14.08 -1.04
C ALA A 152 -2.16 14.28 -0.41
N MET A 153 -1.84 13.54 0.66
CA MET A 153 -0.56 13.63 1.36
C MET A 153 0.64 13.27 0.47
N PHE A 154 0.46 12.32 -0.45
CA PHE A 154 1.51 11.89 -1.39
C PHE A 154 1.44 12.61 -2.75
N GLY A 155 0.53 13.58 -2.92
CA GLY A 155 0.46 14.41 -4.13
C GLY A 155 -0.16 13.74 -5.36
N HIS A 156 -0.89 12.63 -5.19
CA HIS A 156 -1.47 11.86 -6.29
C HIS A 156 -2.85 12.39 -6.70
N GLU A 157 -2.89 13.57 -7.32
CA GLU A 157 -4.14 14.32 -7.62
C GLU A 157 -5.20 13.48 -8.35
N LYS A 158 -4.81 12.70 -9.37
CA LYS A 158 -5.77 11.88 -10.12
C LYS A 158 -6.40 10.79 -9.24
N ILE A 159 -5.60 10.13 -8.40
CA ILE A 159 -6.08 9.10 -7.46
C ILE A 159 -6.97 9.74 -6.39
N LEU A 160 -6.59 10.93 -5.90
CA LEU A 160 -7.42 11.70 -4.98
C LEU A 160 -8.81 11.95 -5.58
N LEU A 161 -8.89 12.46 -6.81
CA LEU A 161 -10.16 12.73 -7.48
C LEU A 161 -11.02 11.48 -7.64
N LEU A 162 -10.42 10.35 -8.03
CA LEU A 162 -11.10 9.05 -8.15
C LEU A 162 -11.68 8.59 -6.80
N LEU A 163 -10.86 8.62 -5.75
CA LEU A 163 -11.26 8.20 -4.40
C LEU A 163 -12.32 9.14 -3.84
N TYR A 164 -12.16 10.45 -4.02
CA TYR A 164 -13.11 11.45 -3.55
C TYR A 164 -14.50 11.23 -4.16
N GLU A 165 -14.60 11.04 -5.49
CA GLU A 165 -15.89 10.75 -6.12
C GLU A 165 -16.55 9.49 -5.56
N THR A 166 -15.72 8.51 -5.18
CA THR A 166 -16.18 7.25 -4.62
C THR A 166 -16.64 7.36 -3.16
N THR A 167 -15.94 8.17 -2.34
CA THR A 167 -16.09 8.16 -0.88
C THR A 167 -16.62 9.48 -0.29
N LYS A 168 -16.97 10.48 -1.10
CA LYS A 168 -17.36 11.82 -0.61
C LYS A 168 -18.55 11.81 0.36
N LYS A 169 -19.46 10.85 0.22
CA LYS A 169 -20.65 10.74 1.10
C LYS A 169 -20.31 10.33 2.54
N GLN A 170 -19.18 9.66 2.75
CA GLN A 170 -18.73 9.22 4.07
C GLN A 170 -17.78 10.24 4.74
N LEU A 171 -17.35 11.28 4.02
CA LEU A 171 -16.43 12.28 4.56
C LEU A 171 -17.16 13.26 5.48
N LYS A 172 -16.62 13.42 6.69
CA LYS A 172 -17.06 14.43 7.66
C LYS A 172 -16.37 15.77 7.37
N ASP A 173 -16.94 16.86 7.86
CA ASP A 173 -16.37 18.21 7.71
C ASP A 173 -14.89 18.26 8.10
N GLY A 174 -14.51 17.64 9.23
CA GLY A 174 -13.11 17.57 9.64
C GLY A 174 -12.18 16.89 8.61
N HIS A 175 -12.65 15.85 7.93
CA HIS A 175 -11.89 15.19 6.86
C HIS A 175 -11.78 16.10 5.64
N LEU A 176 -12.86 16.77 5.26
CA LEU A 176 -12.92 17.67 4.10
C LEU A 176 -12.02 18.89 4.28
N ILE A 177 -12.02 19.51 5.46
CA ILE A 177 -11.14 20.66 5.76
C ILE A 177 -9.67 20.23 5.67
N GLN A 178 -9.32 19.10 6.31
CA GLN A 178 -7.94 18.58 6.24
C GLN A 178 -7.55 18.22 4.81
N LEU A 179 -8.46 17.62 4.03
CA LEU A 179 -8.22 17.24 2.65
C LEU A 179 -7.98 18.47 1.77
N LEU A 180 -8.75 19.54 1.96
CA LEU A 180 -8.58 20.81 1.24
C LEU A 180 -7.24 21.48 1.57
N VAL A 181 -6.89 21.59 2.86
CA VAL A 181 -5.60 22.13 3.31
C VAL A 181 -4.44 21.32 2.71
N THR A 182 -4.52 19.99 2.78
CA THR A 182 -3.47 19.10 2.26
C THR A 182 -3.36 19.18 0.73
N ALA A 183 -4.48 19.29 0.02
CA ALA A 183 -4.49 19.47 -1.44
C ALA A 183 -3.80 20.77 -1.84
N ILE A 184 -4.06 21.86 -1.12
CA ILE A 184 -3.37 23.14 -1.33
C ILE A 184 -1.88 22.99 -1.02
N ASP A 185 -1.51 22.45 0.13
CA ASP A 185 -0.12 22.28 0.55
C ASP A 185 0.68 21.41 -0.44
N ASN A 186 0.04 20.47 -1.14
CA ASN A 186 0.64 19.65 -2.19
C ASN A 186 0.37 20.16 -3.62
N SER A 187 -0.18 21.37 -3.78
CA SER A 187 -0.44 22.00 -5.08
C SER A 187 -1.39 21.19 -6.01
N LEU A 188 -2.30 20.42 -5.42
CA LEU A 188 -3.37 19.67 -6.08
C LEU A 188 -4.57 20.59 -6.33
N TYR A 189 -4.40 21.54 -7.25
CA TYR A 189 -5.36 22.62 -7.45
C TYR A 189 -6.69 22.19 -8.08
N ASP A 190 -6.72 21.14 -8.89
CA ASP A 190 -7.98 20.63 -9.45
C ASP A 190 -8.82 19.98 -8.35
N ALA A 191 -8.17 19.21 -7.46
CA ALA A 191 -8.80 18.69 -6.26
C ALA A 191 -9.28 19.81 -5.32
N ALA A 192 -8.44 20.82 -5.05
CA ALA A 192 -8.82 21.93 -4.18
C ALA A 192 -10.00 22.73 -4.74
N LEU A 193 -10.01 23.00 -6.06
CA LEU A 193 -11.12 23.67 -6.73
C LEU A 193 -12.41 22.85 -6.69
N LEU A 194 -12.32 21.54 -6.90
CA LEU A 194 -13.48 20.65 -6.79
C LEU A 194 -14.07 20.71 -5.36
N LEU A 195 -13.22 20.55 -4.34
CA LEU A 195 -13.64 20.59 -2.93
C LEU A 195 -14.31 21.91 -2.57
N GLN A 196 -13.75 23.04 -3.00
CA GLN A 196 -14.33 24.36 -2.74
C GLN A 196 -15.64 24.57 -3.49
N LYS A 197 -15.76 24.06 -4.72
CA LYS A 197 -17.00 24.15 -5.50
C LYS A 197 -18.13 23.32 -4.88
N GLU A 198 -17.84 22.11 -4.42
CA GLU A 198 -18.85 21.25 -3.78
C GLU A 198 -19.16 21.67 -2.34
N HIS A 199 -18.19 22.28 -1.64
CA HIS A 199 -18.34 22.71 -0.26
C HIS A 199 -17.78 24.14 -0.01
N PRO A 200 -18.48 25.20 -0.43
CA PRO A 200 -17.96 26.58 -0.39
C PRO A 200 -17.58 27.07 1.02
N LYS A 201 -18.20 26.51 2.05
CA LYS A 201 -17.92 26.88 3.45
C LYS A 201 -16.56 26.39 3.96
N LEU A 202 -15.89 25.45 3.27
CA LEU A 202 -14.64 24.85 3.76
C LEU A 202 -13.47 25.84 3.83
N ALA A 203 -13.39 26.82 2.91
CA ALA A 203 -12.27 27.76 2.85
C ALA A 203 -12.03 28.55 4.14
N THR A 204 -13.10 28.83 4.90
CA THR A 204 -13.05 29.62 6.13
C THR A 204 -12.94 28.78 7.40
N LEU A 205 -13.17 27.46 7.30
CA LEU A 205 -13.12 26.54 8.43
C LEU A 205 -11.69 26.11 8.77
N ARG A 206 -11.49 25.79 10.05
CA ARG A 206 -10.17 25.42 10.62
C ARG A 206 -10.02 23.90 10.72
N ALA A 207 -8.89 23.38 10.27
CA ALA A 207 -8.47 22.00 10.46
C ALA A 207 -8.07 21.74 11.93
N GLY A 208 -7.74 20.48 12.26
CA GLY A 208 -7.35 20.08 13.62
C GLY A 208 -6.11 20.82 14.15
N ASN A 209 -5.21 21.26 13.26
CA ASN A 209 -4.04 22.09 13.58
C ASN A 209 -4.36 23.61 13.64
N LYS A 210 -5.66 23.98 13.60
CA LYS A 210 -6.19 25.35 13.54
C LYS A 210 -5.85 26.13 12.25
N GLU A 211 -5.25 25.50 11.25
CA GLU A 211 -4.99 26.12 9.95
C GLU A 211 -6.26 26.13 9.08
N THR A 212 -6.38 27.14 8.22
CA THR A 212 -7.42 27.19 7.17
C THR A 212 -6.79 27.01 5.80
N ALA A 213 -7.62 26.76 4.78
CA ALA A 213 -7.18 26.75 3.39
C ALA A 213 -6.44 28.04 3.00
N LEU A 214 -6.89 29.19 3.52
CA LEU A 214 -6.26 30.50 3.27
C LEU A 214 -4.85 30.61 3.88
N HIS A 215 -4.60 30.02 5.05
CA HIS A 215 -3.26 29.99 5.64
C HIS A 215 -2.30 29.17 4.77
N ALA A 216 -2.74 28.00 4.30
CA ALA A 216 -1.96 27.14 3.40
C ALA A 216 -1.63 27.85 2.08
N LEU A 217 -2.61 28.57 1.51
CA LEU A 217 -2.42 29.37 0.29
C LEU A 217 -1.40 30.50 0.47
N ALA A 218 -1.44 31.22 1.60
CA ALA A 218 -0.53 32.33 1.87
C ALA A 218 0.95 31.91 1.93
N ARG A 219 1.24 30.63 2.24
CA ARG A 219 2.61 30.08 2.29
C ARG A 219 3.18 29.72 0.91
N LYS A 220 2.37 29.75 -0.15
CA LYS A 220 2.80 29.30 -1.47
C LYS A 220 3.64 30.35 -2.20
N PRO A 221 4.79 29.97 -2.81
CA PRO A 221 5.62 30.91 -3.58
C PRO A 221 4.84 31.50 -4.76
N LEU A 222 5.30 32.65 -5.27
CA LEU A 222 4.69 33.34 -6.40
C LEU A 222 4.51 32.37 -7.59
N MET A 223 3.24 32.06 -7.84
CA MET A 223 2.77 30.99 -8.71
C MET A 223 3.03 31.30 -10.20
N ILE A 224 3.27 30.26 -11.01
CA ILE A 224 3.27 30.38 -12.49
C ILE A 224 1.84 30.66 -13.03
N PRO A 225 1.67 31.27 -14.21
CA PRO A 225 0.39 31.83 -14.66
C PRO A 225 -0.83 30.88 -14.62
N ASN A 226 -0.65 29.60 -14.97
CA ASN A 226 -1.75 28.62 -14.94
C ASN A 226 -2.23 28.34 -13.51
N GLN A 227 -1.31 28.27 -12.54
CA GLN A 227 -1.64 28.10 -11.13
C GLN A 227 -2.27 29.38 -10.56
N GLN A 228 -1.82 30.57 -10.98
CA GLN A 228 -2.47 31.84 -10.63
C GLN A 228 -3.93 31.89 -11.07
N ARG A 229 -4.25 31.39 -12.28
CA ARG A 229 -5.64 31.34 -12.76
C ARG A 229 -6.50 30.42 -11.90
N LYS A 230 -6.02 29.21 -11.58
CA LYS A 230 -6.73 28.28 -10.70
C LYS A 230 -6.93 28.88 -9.31
N LEU A 231 -5.93 29.56 -8.78
CA LEU A 231 -6.01 30.25 -7.49
C LEU A 231 -7.03 31.40 -7.49
N LYS A 232 -7.05 32.24 -8.53
CA LYS A 232 -8.07 33.30 -8.67
C LYS A 232 -9.48 32.72 -8.66
N ASN A 233 -9.69 31.60 -9.37
CA ASN A 233 -10.97 30.91 -9.34
C ASN A 233 -11.32 30.41 -7.93
N PHE A 234 -10.33 29.89 -7.19
CA PHE A 234 -10.53 29.46 -5.80
C PHE A 234 -10.97 30.62 -4.90
N PHE A 235 -10.31 31.78 -4.97
CA PHE A 235 -10.68 32.96 -4.20
C PHE A 235 -12.07 33.48 -4.54
N ASN A 236 -12.47 33.46 -5.81
CA ASN A 236 -13.82 33.88 -6.22
C ASN A 236 -14.93 32.96 -5.69
N LEU A 237 -14.57 31.76 -5.20
CA LEU A 237 -15.49 30.79 -4.62
C LEU A 237 -15.49 30.81 -3.09
N CYS A 238 -14.65 31.63 -2.45
CA CYS A 238 -14.59 31.83 -0.99
C CYS A 238 -15.49 33.00 -0.60
#